data_AF-A0A1M3EWQ4-F1
#
_entry.id   AF-A0A1M3EWQ4-F1
#
_cell.length_a   1.000
_cell.length_b   1.000
_cell.length_c   1.000
_cell.angle_alpha   90.00
_cell.angle_beta   90.00
_cell.angle_gamma   90.00
#
_symmetry.space_group_name_H-M   'P 1'
#
loop_
_entity.id
_entity.type
_entity.pdbx_description
1 polymer ?
#
loop_
_entity_poly.entity_id
_entity_poly.type
_entity_poly.pdbx_seq_one_letter_code
_entity_poly.pdbx_strand_id
1 'polypeptide(L)'
;MATVLARPAPAATLPRPAPPARDTFVDAVRTLGTLGIVTLHWLMAEATWDGRTLVVGNALHHGAAWLLTWPMQVLPLLFFASGAAAAYQHAAAATRRRAALGGRLRAVARPVAVFAAVWAVAAVGLIAGGVPGGAVRRLVLMAPQPLWFLLVWLALLVPVPALVRVWRRWRWRALVVAAAAPLVVDLLRFGAGVRPAAWANVLLVWAVPFLAGVAYADDRVAGRAPVSRRALWAGLAAGLGAMTVLVVAGPYPRSMVGMPGDAISNLNPPTAPIVAQAIAQVCAVLLLRATIERWAHGRGRPLLGWLARRSMTVYVWHLTAMFAVVGLDLVALHERLPVAWGVDWWASRPAWFGAYGLVLAGLVRVFGRFERRRSPVSQGAAGVARRARGRARRRLAGAGEEGHTRPDVPHLRPGPRRGAVQRLDRRPEAPRRRGDLPAAVHAAPADLDLVAAEHRARRRARDPGADAPARPGRDRPRPRRRAVGAGLRRGGHRRGARRPRGRPGGVARRRRAVRAAVGRQPLCRAPPGRDRQPGRPGREDRDARRAARAG
;
A
#
# COMPACT_ATOMS: atom_id res chain seq x y z
N MET A 1 -63.00 40.88 -6.21
CA MET A 1 -62.18 40.20 -7.24
C MET A 1 -60.83 39.82 -6.65
N ALA A 2 -60.06 38.93 -7.28
CA ALA A 2 -59.07 38.09 -6.60
C ALA A 2 -57.81 38.80 -6.07
N THR A 3 -57.44 38.49 -4.82
CA THR A 3 -56.15 38.84 -4.22
C THR A 3 -55.04 37.97 -4.81
N VAL A 4 -54.10 38.58 -5.54
CA VAL A 4 -52.96 37.86 -6.13
C VAL A 4 -51.92 37.56 -5.05
N LEU A 5 -51.85 36.30 -4.63
CA LEU A 5 -50.81 35.80 -3.73
C LEU A 5 -49.45 35.78 -4.44
N ALA A 6 -48.56 36.71 -4.06
CA ALA A 6 -47.19 36.73 -4.53
C ALA A 6 -46.44 35.44 -4.11
N ARG A 7 -45.98 34.68 -5.10
CA ARG A 7 -45.28 33.41 -4.89
C ARG A 7 -43.87 33.69 -4.32
N PRO A 8 -43.47 33.08 -3.18
CA PRO A 8 -42.16 33.35 -2.60
C PRO A 8 -41.05 32.93 -3.56
N ALA A 9 -40.03 33.78 -3.71
CA ALA A 9 -38.89 33.51 -4.58
C ALA A 9 -38.17 32.21 -4.14
N PRO A 10 -37.77 31.34 -5.07
CA PRO A 10 -37.08 30.11 -4.72
C PRO A 10 -35.74 30.45 -4.04
N ALA A 11 -35.58 29.99 -2.79
CA ALA A 11 -34.39 30.24 -2.00
C ALA A 11 -33.12 29.88 -2.79
N ALA A 12 -32.23 30.87 -2.96
CA ALA A 12 -31.01 30.72 -3.74
C ALA A 12 -30.17 29.56 -3.17
N THR A 13 -30.21 28.42 -3.84
CA THR A 13 -29.52 27.21 -3.38
C THR A 13 -28.03 27.43 -3.60
N LEU A 14 -27.33 27.88 -2.55
CA LEU A 14 -25.89 28.10 -2.59
C LEU A 14 -25.21 26.87 -3.22
N PRO A 15 -24.37 27.04 -4.26
CA PRO A 15 -23.76 25.91 -4.95
C PRO A 15 -22.97 25.06 -3.97
N ARG A 16 -23.52 23.90 -3.58
CA ARG A 16 -22.86 22.98 -2.65
C ARG A 16 -21.48 22.67 -3.25
N PRO A 17 -20.37 23.00 -2.56
CA PRO A 17 -19.06 22.98 -3.18
C PRO A 17 -18.79 21.60 -3.76
N ALA A 18 -18.50 21.55 -5.07
CA ALA A 18 -18.24 20.30 -5.76
C ALA A 18 -17.11 19.57 -5.03
N PRO A 19 -17.28 18.29 -4.65
CA PRO A 19 -16.26 17.59 -3.88
C PRO A 19 -14.94 17.64 -4.64
N PRO A 20 -13.81 17.96 -3.98
CA PRO A 20 -12.54 18.09 -4.65
C PRO A 20 -12.23 16.79 -5.41
N ALA A 21 -12.02 16.90 -6.71
CA ALA A 21 -11.91 15.74 -7.61
C ALA A 21 -10.69 14.83 -7.29
N ARG A 22 -9.83 15.25 -6.35
CA ARG A 22 -8.61 14.59 -5.93
C ARG A 22 -8.19 15.11 -4.55
N ASP A 23 -7.83 14.21 -3.63
CA ASP A 23 -7.34 14.57 -2.30
C ASP A 23 -5.79 14.51 -2.30
N THR A 24 -5.16 15.67 -2.15
CA THR A 24 -3.69 15.82 -2.17
C THR A 24 -3.00 15.07 -1.03
N PHE A 25 -3.62 15.02 0.16
CA PHE A 25 -3.06 14.30 1.30
C PHE A 25 -3.03 12.80 1.03
N VAL A 26 -4.13 12.22 0.55
CA VAL A 26 -4.20 10.78 0.22
C VAL A 26 -3.18 10.40 -0.87
N ASP A 27 -2.99 11.24 -1.89
CA ASP A 27 -1.95 11.04 -2.90
C ASP A 27 -0.53 11.15 -2.33
N ALA A 28 -0.32 12.05 -1.36
CA ALA A 28 0.95 12.20 -0.67
C ALA A 28 1.26 11.00 0.23
N VAL A 29 0.30 10.52 1.02
CA VAL A 29 0.44 9.28 1.82
C VAL A 29 0.77 8.10 0.92
N ARG A 30 0.07 7.93 -0.21
CA ARG A 30 0.38 6.86 -1.18
C ARG A 30 1.77 7.00 -1.79
N THR A 31 2.21 8.22 -2.10
CA THR A 31 3.53 8.48 -2.69
C THR A 31 4.64 8.19 -1.68
N LEU A 32 4.53 8.72 -0.46
CA LEU A 32 5.46 8.47 0.63
C LEU A 32 5.50 6.98 1.00
N GLY A 33 4.36 6.29 1.02
CA GLY A 33 4.32 4.83 1.19
C GLY A 33 4.94 4.05 0.03
N THR A 34 4.80 4.53 -1.22
CA THR A 34 5.46 3.90 -2.38
C THR A 34 6.99 4.07 -2.30
N LEU A 35 7.48 5.21 -1.80
CA LEU A 35 8.90 5.43 -1.59
C LEU A 35 9.42 4.63 -0.38
N GLY A 36 8.69 4.66 0.74
CA GLY A 36 9.05 3.91 1.96
C GLY A 36 9.20 2.41 1.72
N ILE A 37 8.29 1.79 0.96
CA ILE A 37 8.41 0.36 0.62
C ILE A 37 9.57 0.06 -0.34
N VAL A 38 9.89 0.97 -1.27
CA VAL A 38 11.06 0.80 -2.17
C VAL A 38 12.35 0.93 -1.37
N THR A 39 12.49 1.99 -0.56
CA THR A 39 13.64 2.19 0.33
C THR A 39 13.82 1.01 1.28
N LEU A 40 12.73 0.51 1.89
CA LEU A 40 12.80 -0.63 2.81
C LEU A 40 13.37 -1.87 2.12
N HIS A 41 12.85 -2.27 0.96
CA HIS A 41 13.36 -3.44 0.23
C HIS A 41 14.82 -3.24 -0.21
N TRP A 42 15.21 -2.04 -0.64
CA TRP A 42 16.59 -1.75 -1.04
C TRP A 42 17.57 -1.72 0.13
N LEU A 43 17.11 -1.41 1.35
CA LEU A 43 17.89 -1.59 2.59
C LEU A 43 17.97 -3.06 3.02
N MET A 44 16.99 -3.91 2.70
CA MET A 44 17.03 -5.35 3.02
C MET A 44 18.06 -6.13 2.20
N ALA A 45 18.63 -5.54 1.14
CA ALA A 45 19.51 -6.21 0.19
C ALA A 45 20.77 -6.81 0.86
N GLU A 46 20.74 -8.13 1.03
CA GLU A 46 21.83 -8.97 1.50
C GLU A 46 21.78 -10.30 0.76
N ALA A 47 22.88 -10.68 0.11
CA ALA A 47 23.01 -11.95 -0.59
C ALA A 47 24.49 -12.32 -0.72
N THR A 48 24.78 -13.61 -0.76
CA THR A 48 26.11 -14.15 -1.04
C THR A 48 26.04 -15.19 -2.16
N TRP A 49 27.15 -15.29 -2.89
CA TRP A 49 27.30 -16.16 -4.06
C TRP A 49 28.62 -16.91 -3.94
N ASP A 50 28.58 -18.25 -4.07
CA ASP A 50 29.75 -19.14 -4.03
C ASP A 50 30.03 -19.81 -5.40
N GLY A 51 29.41 -19.33 -6.47
CA GLY A 51 29.43 -19.94 -7.80
C GLY A 51 28.39 -21.05 -8.05
N ARG A 52 27.76 -21.59 -6.99
CA ARG A 52 26.78 -22.69 -7.08
C ARG A 52 25.46 -22.39 -6.37
N THR A 53 25.49 -21.57 -5.32
CA THR A 53 24.42 -21.35 -4.35
C THR A 53 24.29 -19.86 -4.06
N LEU A 54 23.16 -19.29 -4.48
CA LEU A 54 22.75 -17.95 -4.04
C LEU A 54 22.11 -18.05 -2.65
N VAL A 55 22.77 -17.58 -1.61
CA VAL A 55 22.12 -17.41 -0.29
C VAL A 55 21.57 -15.98 -0.24
N VAL A 56 20.31 -15.83 0.16
CA VAL A 56 19.65 -14.52 0.29
C VAL A 56 19.36 -14.29 1.76
N GLY A 57 19.91 -13.21 2.31
CA GLY A 57 19.71 -12.78 3.69
C GLY A 57 18.64 -11.70 3.81
N ASN A 58 18.74 -10.91 4.87
CA ASN A 58 18.01 -9.67 5.04
C ASN A 58 18.85 -8.79 5.96
N ALA A 59 19.43 -7.72 5.43
CA ALA A 59 20.32 -6.85 6.19
C ALA A 59 19.66 -6.24 7.44
N LEU A 60 18.33 -6.25 7.55
CA LEU A 60 17.59 -5.77 8.72
C LEU A 60 17.51 -6.80 9.88
N HIS A 61 18.01 -8.02 9.70
CA HIS A 61 18.10 -9.03 10.74
C HIS A 61 19.20 -8.70 11.79
N HIS A 62 20.22 -7.94 11.40
CA HIS A 62 21.40 -7.69 12.22
C HIS A 62 21.17 -6.66 13.33
N GLY A 63 21.54 -6.99 14.57
CA GLY A 63 21.50 -6.09 15.72
C GLY A 63 20.12 -5.46 15.96
N ALA A 64 20.05 -4.14 16.04
CA ALA A 64 18.82 -3.38 16.27
C ALA A 64 18.09 -2.99 14.96
N ALA A 65 18.59 -3.40 13.79
CA ALA A 65 18.10 -2.96 12.48
C ALA A 65 16.61 -3.25 12.22
N TRP A 66 16.07 -4.30 12.83
CA TRP A 66 14.66 -4.67 12.76
C TRP A 66 13.72 -3.57 13.25
N LEU A 67 14.19 -2.62 14.09
CA LEU A 67 13.42 -1.44 14.51
C LEU A 67 13.01 -0.55 13.32
N LEU A 68 13.80 -0.50 12.23
CA LEU A 68 13.43 0.23 11.02
C LEU A 68 12.12 -0.29 10.41
N THR A 69 11.77 -1.56 10.64
CA THR A 69 10.55 -2.16 10.10
C THR A 69 9.29 -1.56 10.72
N TRP A 70 9.37 -0.96 11.91
CA TRP A 70 8.21 -0.35 12.59
C TRP A 70 7.69 0.92 11.87
N PRO A 71 8.51 1.93 11.52
CA PRO A 71 8.08 3.06 10.70
C PRO A 71 8.08 2.76 9.20
N MET A 72 8.95 1.87 8.69
CA MET A 72 9.13 1.69 7.23
C MET A 72 8.27 0.60 6.61
N GLN A 73 7.69 -0.32 7.38
CA GLN A 73 6.65 -1.21 6.87
C GLN A 73 5.38 -0.37 6.67
N VAL A 74 5.20 0.14 5.45
CA VAL A 74 4.20 1.17 5.12
C VAL A 74 2.94 0.61 4.45
N LEU A 75 2.72 -0.71 4.50
CA LEU A 75 1.50 -1.32 3.95
C LEU A 75 0.21 -0.77 4.59
N PRO A 76 0.13 -0.48 5.91
CA PRO A 76 -1.05 0.14 6.49
C PRO A 76 -1.40 1.49 5.84
N LEU A 77 -0.40 2.32 5.58
CA LEU A 77 -0.58 3.62 4.91
C LEU A 77 -1.07 3.46 3.46
N LEU A 78 -0.58 2.44 2.75
CA LEU A 78 -1.04 2.13 1.39
C LEU A 78 -2.48 1.60 1.36
N PHE A 79 -2.89 0.78 2.35
CA PHE A 79 -4.28 0.34 2.49
C PHE A 79 -5.22 1.47 2.93
N PHE A 80 -4.79 2.34 3.85
CA PHE A 80 -5.50 3.56 4.24
C PHE A 80 -5.76 4.48 3.03
N ALA A 81 -4.70 4.81 2.28
CA ALA A 81 -4.84 5.63 1.08
C ALA A 81 -5.73 4.95 0.02
N SER A 82 -5.67 3.62 -0.09
CA SER A 82 -6.53 2.84 -1.00
C SER A 82 -8.00 2.86 -0.59
N GLY A 83 -8.30 2.74 0.71
CA GLY A 83 -9.66 2.81 1.24
C GLY A 83 -10.29 4.19 1.03
N ALA A 84 -9.53 5.25 1.30
CA ALA A 84 -9.95 6.62 1.04
C ALA A 84 -10.21 6.86 -0.46
N ALA A 85 -9.27 6.47 -1.33
CA ALA A 85 -9.43 6.57 -2.78
C ALA A 85 -10.62 5.74 -3.30
N ALA A 86 -10.93 4.60 -2.68
CA ALA A 86 -12.07 3.78 -3.03
C ALA A 86 -13.41 4.42 -2.61
N ALA A 87 -13.47 5.04 -1.42
CA ALA A 87 -14.64 5.75 -0.92
C ALA A 87 -14.93 7.04 -1.72
N TYR A 88 -13.93 7.86 -2.04
CA TYR A 88 -14.11 9.02 -2.93
C TYR A 88 -14.66 8.60 -4.31
N GLN A 89 -14.14 7.52 -4.89
CA GLN A 89 -14.67 6.97 -6.14
C GLN A 89 -16.08 6.39 -5.99
N HIS A 90 -16.42 5.81 -4.84
CA HIS A 90 -17.78 5.33 -4.54
C HIS A 90 -18.78 6.48 -4.49
N ALA A 91 -18.42 7.59 -3.83
CA ALA A 91 -19.24 8.80 -3.77
C ALA A 91 -19.44 9.48 -5.15
N ALA A 92 -18.42 9.44 -6.02
CA ALA A 92 -18.51 9.99 -7.38
C ALA A 92 -19.25 9.07 -8.39
N ALA A 93 -19.33 7.76 -8.13
CA ALA A 93 -19.84 6.78 -9.09
C ALA A 93 -21.33 6.43 -8.88
N ALA A 94 -22.21 7.32 -9.33
CA ALA A 94 -23.66 7.13 -9.26
C ALA A 94 -24.17 5.87 -10.00
N THR A 95 -23.64 5.54 -11.20
CA THR A 95 -24.30 4.56 -12.10
C THR A 95 -23.41 3.50 -12.77
N ARG A 96 -22.07 3.47 -12.63
CA ARG A 96 -21.18 2.54 -13.41
C ARG A 96 -20.19 1.71 -12.58
N ARG A 97 -20.66 1.10 -11.48
CA ARG A 97 -19.80 0.37 -10.51
C ARG A 97 -19.11 -0.88 -11.08
N ARG A 98 -19.84 -1.79 -11.74
CA ARG A 98 -19.26 -3.04 -12.32
C ARG A 98 -18.21 -2.75 -13.41
N ALA A 99 -18.50 -1.78 -14.28
CA ALA A 99 -17.56 -1.34 -15.31
C ALA A 99 -16.27 -0.74 -14.73
N ALA A 100 -16.35 0.00 -13.63
CA ALA A 100 -15.18 0.53 -12.92
C ALA A 100 -14.29 -0.59 -12.34
N LEU A 101 -14.88 -1.63 -11.73
CA LEU A 101 -14.13 -2.76 -11.20
C LEU A 101 -13.45 -3.58 -12.32
N GLY A 102 -14.17 -3.90 -13.40
CA GLY A 102 -13.59 -4.58 -14.56
C GLY A 102 -12.47 -3.77 -15.25
N GLY A 103 -12.57 -2.44 -15.24
CA GLY A 103 -11.49 -1.55 -15.67
C GLY A 103 -10.24 -1.65 -14.78
N ARG A 104 -10.40 -1.69 -13.45
CA ARG A 104 -9.29 -1.85 -12.50
C ARG A 104 -8.63 -3.23 -12.62
N LEU A 105 -9.41 -4.30 -12.74
CA LEU A 105 -8.89 -5.66 -12.94
C LEU A 105 -8.01 -5.74 -14.19
N ARG A 106 -8.46 -5.20 -15.33
CA ARG A 106 -7.63 -5.14 -16.56
C ARG A 106 -6.39 -4.24 -16.42
N ALA A 107 -6.50 -3.14 -15.69
CA ALA A 107 -5.38 -2.24 -15.42
C ALA A 107 -4.30 -2.86 -14.49
N VAL A 108 -4.66 -3.86 -13.68
CA VAL A 108 -3.75 -4.67 -12.87
C VAL A 108 -3.19 -5.88 -13.64
N ALA A 109 -4.08 -6.65 -14.27
CA ALA A 109 -3.73 -7.90 -14.92
C ALA A 109 -2.68 -7.70 -16.04
N ARG A 110 -2.74 -6.58 -16.77
CA ARG A 110 -1.78 -6.31 -17.84
C ARG A 110 -0.35 -6.07 -17.33
N PRO A 111 -0.06 -5.14 -16.40
CA PRO A 111 1.26 -5.03 -15.77
C PRO A 111 1.77 -6.35 -15.17
N VAL A 112 0.91 -7.11 -14.48
CA VAL A 112 1.29 -8.40 -13.87
C VAL A 112 1.63 -9.46 -14.92
N ALA A 113 0.85 -9.57 -16.00
CA ALA A 113 1.14 -10.50 -17.10
C ALA A 113 2.44 -10.14 -17.84
N VAL A 114 2.71 -8.85 -18.06
CA VAL A 114 3.98 -8.39 -18.66
C VAL A 114 5.16 -8.69 -17.74
N PHE A 115 5.02 -8.47 -16.44
CA PHE A 115 6.04 -8.83 -15.45
C PHE A 115 6.33 -10.33 -15.44
N ALA A 116 5.28 -11.16 -15.41
CA ALA A 116 5.41 -12.62 -15.44
C ALA A 116 6.09 -13.12 -16.73
N ALA A 117 5.74 -12.56 -17.90
CA ALA A 117 6.38 -12.90 -19.17
C ALA A 117 7.87 -12.54 -19.19
N VAL A 118 8.24 -11.36 -18.69
CA VAL A 118 9.65 -10.94 -18.60
C VAL A 118 10.42 -11.81 -17.62
N TRP A 119 9.85 -12.17 -16.46
CA TRP A 119 10.50 -13.07 -15.51
C TRP A 119 10.62 -14.52 -16.02
N ALA A 120 9.68 -14.99 -16.85
CA ALA A 120 9.82 -16.29 -17.52
C ALA A 120 10.99 -16.28 -18.52
N VAL A 121 11.11 -15.23 -19.35
CA VAL A 121 12.25 -15.06 -20.28
C VAL A 121 13.56 -14.91 -19.51
N ALA A 122 13.59 -14.12 -18.44
CA ALA A 122 14.78 -13.95 -17.60
C ALA A 122 15.20 -15.26 -16.92
N ALA A 123 14.25 -16.08 -16.44
CA ALA A 123 14.55 -17.38 -15.86
C ALA A 123 15.20 -18.34 -16.89
N VAL A 124 14.67 -18.39 -18.11
CA VAL A 124 15.27 -19.18 -19.21
C VAL A 124 16.67 -18.64 -19.56
N GLY A 125 16.83 -17.33 -19.69
CA GLY A 125 18.12 -16.70 -19.99
C GLY A 125 19.18 -16.94 -18.92
N LEU A 126 18.82 -16.89 -17.63
CA LEU A 126 19.73 -17.20 -16.53
C LEU A 126 20.15 -18.68 -16.54
N ILE A 127 19.22 -19.61 -16.78
CA ILE A 127 19.54 -21.04 -16.89
C ILE A 127 20.46 -21.31 -18.09
N ALA A 128 20.15 -20.70 -19.25
CA ALA A 128 20.98 -20.83 -20.46
C ALA A 128 22.38 -20.20 -20.30
N GLY A 129 22.49 -19.11 -19.52
CA GLY A 129 23.75 -18.51 -19.09
C GLY A 129 24.48 -19.26 -17.98
N GLY A 130 24.09 -20.50 -17.68
CA GLY A 130 24.77 -21.37 -16.72
C GLY A 130 24.43 -21.13 -15.25
N VAL A 131 23.49 -20.23 -14.91
CA VAL A 131 23.13 -19.98 -13.50
C VAL A 131 22.39 -21.18 -12.91
N PRO A 132 22.89 -21.79 -11.83
CA PRO A 132 22.27 -22.90 -11.12
C PRO A 132 20.76 -22.74 -10.90
N GLY A 133 19.97 -23.73 -11.35
CA GLY A 133 18.50 -23.68 -11.30
C GLY A 133 17.93 -23.47 -9.89
N GLY A 134 18.66 -23.86 -8.83
CA GLY A 134 18.31 -23.55 -7.44
C GLY A 134 18.31 -22.06 -7.12
N ALA A 135 19.26 -21.28 -7.66
CA ALA A 135 19.32 -19.83 -7.52
C ALA A 135 18.21 -19.15 -8.35
N VAL A 136 18.03 -19.58 -9.60
CA VAL A 136 16.96 -19.07 -10.48
C VAL A 136 15.58 -19.30 -9.85
N ARG A 137 15.34 -20.50 -9.30
CA ARG A 137 14.08 -20.81 -8.56
C ARG A 137 13.87 -19.89 -7.36
N ARG A 138 14.92 -19.52 -6.61
CA ARG A 138 14.79 -18.56 -5.50
C ARG A 138 14.38 -17.17 -6.00
N LEU A 139 15.04 -16.66 -7.04
CA LEU A 139 14.71 -15.37 -7.65
C LEU A 139 13.26 -15.33 -8.19
N VAL A 140 12.85 -16.37 -8.91
CA VAL A 140 11.48 -16.50 -9.48
C VAL A 140 10.40 -16.60 -8.41
N LEU A 141 10.70 -17.13 -7.22
CA LEU A 141 9.75 -17.16 -6.10
C LEU A 141 9.70 -15.83 -5.33
N MET A 142 10.82 -15.12 -5.20
CA MET A 142 10.91 -13.84 -4.49
C MET A 142 10.38 -12.65 -5.30
N ALA A 143 10.69 -12.57 -6.59
CA ALA A 143 10.30 -11.45 -7.45
C ALA A 143 8.78 -11.16 -7.49
N PRO A 144 7.87 -12.16 -7.62
CA PRO A 144 6.43 -11.90 -7.58
C PRO A 144 5.88 -11.73 -6.16
N GLN A 145 6.68 -11.92 -5.10
CA GLN A 145 6.19 -11.92 -3.72
C GLN A 145 5.39 -10.65 -3.37
N PRO A 146 5.79 -9.41 -3.71
CA PRO A 146 4.99 -8.22 -3.41
C PRO A 146 3.56 -8.26 -4.01
N LEU A 147 3.34 -8.99 -5.10
CA LEU A 147 2.05 -8.99 -5.81
C LEU A 147 0.87 -9.51 -4.95
N TRP A 148 1.11 -10.22 -3.84
CA TRP A 148 0.04 -10.61 -2.90
C TRP A 148 -0.75 -9.41 -2.37
N PHE A 149 -0.08 -8.28 -2.11
CA PHE A 149 -0.72 -7.04 -1.65
C PHE A 149 -1.77 -6.56 -2.66
N LEU A 150 -1.49 -6.71 -3.95
CA LEU A 150 -2.38 -6.28 -5.01
C LEU A 150 -3.63 -7.17 -5.12
N LEU A 151 -3.52 -8.46 -4.79
CA LEU A 151 -4.67 -9.36 -4.66
C LEU A 151 -5.56 -8.99 -3.47
N VAL A 152 -4.97 -8.71 -2.31
CA VAL A 152 -5.72 -8.26 -1.12
C VAL A 152 -6.38 -6.90 -1.36
N TRP A 153 -5.68 -5.98 -2.02
CA TRP A 153 -6.26 -4.70 -2.46
C TRP A 153 -7.47 -4.89 -3.37
N LEU A 154 -7.38 -5.77 -4.38
CA LEU A 154 -8.51 -6.11 -5.25
C LEU A 154 -9.68 -6.72 -4.47
N ALA A 155 -9.41 -7.60 -3.50
CA ALA A 155 -10.43 -8.19 -2.63
C ALA A 155 -11.16 -7.13 -1.79
N LEU A 156 -10.42 -6.21 -1.16
CA LEU A 156 -10.98 -5.11 -0.35
C LEU A 156 -11.77 -4.08 -1.18
N LEU A 157 -11.54 -3.97 -2.49
CA LEU A 157 -12.37 -3.13 -3.37
C LEU A 157 -13.80 -3.64 -3.56
N VAL A 158 -14.07 -4.94 -3.38
CA VAL A 158 -15.40 -5.54 -3.54
C VAL A 158 -16.38 -5.08 -2.44
N PRO A 159 -16.07 -5.19 -1.14
CA PRO A 159 -16.98 -4.80 -0.07
C PRO A 159 -17.10 -3.28 0.17
N VAL A 160 -16.42 -2.40 -0.58
CA VAL A 160 -16.47 -0.93 -0.37
C VAL A 160 -17.90 -0.37 -0.17
N PRO A 161 -18.93 -0.75 -0.95
CA PRO A 161 -20.31 -0.28 -0.72
C PRO A 161 -20.95 -0.79 0.57
N ALA A 162 -20.48 -1.91 1.13
CA ALA A 162 -20.86 -2.38 2.45
C ALA A 162 -20.08 -1.64 3.54
N LEU A 163 -18.76 -1.48 3.38
CA LEU A 163 -17.91 -0.75 4.34
C LEU A 163 -18.36 0.70 4.54
N VAL A 164 -18.77 1.41 3.48
CA VAL A 164 -19.35 2.77 3.60
C VAL A 164 -20.67 2.75 4.39
N ARG A 165 -21.54 1.76 4.18
CA ARG A 165 -22.81 1.63 4.94
C ARG A 165 -22.56 1.26 6.41
N VAL A 166 -21.63 0.35 6.67
CA VAL A 166 -21.20 -0.05 8.01
C VAL A 166 -20.59 1.14 8.74
N TRP A 167 -19.69 1.90 8.11
CA TRP A 167 -19.16 3.15 8.67
C TRP A 167 -20.27 4.13 9.02
N ARG A 168 -21.20 4.41 8.10
CA ARG A 168 -22.30 5.37 8.34
C ARG A 168 -23.26 4.95 9.46
N ARG A 169 -23.47 3.64 9.67
CA ARG A 169 -24.39 3.11 10.71
C ARG A 169 -23.70 2.90 12.06
N TRP A 170 -22.49 2.37 12.09
CA TRP A 170 -21.80 1.93 13.32
C TRP A 170 -20.67 2.89 13.76
N ARG A 171 -20.21 3.77 12.86
CA ARG A 171 -19.18 4.81 13.13
C ARG A 171 -17.94 4.17 13.78
N TRP A 172 -17.43 4.74 14.88
CA TRP A 172 -16.24 4.23 15.58
C TRP A 172 -16.34 2.74 15.97
N ARG A 173 -17.54 2.23 16.26
CA ARG A 173 -17.76 0.80 16.60
C ARG A 173 -17.33 -0.11 15.45
N ALA A 174 -17.46 0.34 14.20
CA ALA A 174 -17.00 -0.42 13.03
C ALA A 174 -15.48 -0.58 13.01
N LEU A 175 -14.71 0.44 13.43
CA LEU A 175 -13.25 0.36 13.52
C LEU A 175 -12.81 -0.56 14.66
N VAL A 176 -13.50 -0.51 15.81
CA VAL A 176 -13.23 -1.41 16.94
C VAL A 176 -13.54 -2.87 16.58
N VAL A 177 -14.69 -3.16 15.96
CA VAL A 177 -15.01 -4.51 15.48
C VAL A 177 -14.02 -4.99 14.41
N ALA A 178 -13.64 -4.11 13.47
CA ALA A 178 -12.62 -4.46 12.46
C ALA A 178 -11.26 -4.75 13.08
N ALA A 179 -10.83 -3.99 14.11
CA ALA A 179 -9.58 -4.20 14.82
C ALA A 179 -9.61 -5.44 15.73
N ALA A 180 -10.76 -5.78 16.32
CA ALA A 180 -10.91 -6.96 17.17
C ALA A 180 -10.92 -8.28 16.38
N ALA A 181 -11.48 -8.30 15.16
CA ALA A 181 -11.62 -9.54 14.38
C ALA A 181 -10.28 -10.27 14.10
N PRO A 182 -9.18 -9.59 13.72
CA PRO A 182 -7.88 -10.26 13.58
C PRO A 182 -7.29 -10.82 14.88
N LEU A 183 -7.56 -10.16 16.01
CA LEU A 183 -7.09 -10.59 17.32
C LEU A 183 -7.82 -11.88 17.75
N VAL A 184 -9.11 -12.00 17.46
CA VAL A 184 -9.86 -13.26 17.65
C VAL A 184 -9.30 -14.38 16.77
N VAL A 185 -8.94 -14.09 15.52
CA VAL A 185 -8.32 -15.08 14.62
C VAL A 185 -6.95 -15.53 15.13
N ASP A 186 -6.11 -14.62 15.61
CA ASP A 186 -4.82 -14.99 16.19
C ASP A 186 -4.99 -15.74 17.53
N LEU A 187 -5.99 -15.41 18.35
CA LEU A 187 -6.33 -16.18 19.56
C LEU A 187 -6.75 -17.62 19.21
N LEU A 188 -7.56 -17.81 18.16
CA LEU A 188 -7.92 -19.15 17.67
C LEU A 188 -6.70 -19.90 17.08
N ARG A 189 -5.81 -19.19 16.38
CA ARG A 189 -4.59 -19.74 15.76
C ARG A 189 -3.59 -20.21 16.81
N PHE A 190 -3.31 -19.40 17.83
CA PHE A 190 -2.25 -19.64 18.82
C PHE A 190 -2.75 -20.29 20.11
N GLY A 191 -3.97 -19.99 20.57
CA GLY A 191 -4.56 -20.56 21.78
C GLY A 191 -5.33 -21.87 21.53
N ALA A 192 -6.12 -21.93 20.44
CA ALA A 192 -6.94 -23.12 20.12
C ALA A 192 -6.34 -24.01 19.00
N GLY A 193 -5.13 -23.71 18.52
CA GLY A 193 -4.43 -24.51 17.51
C GLY A 193 -5.06 -24.50 16.11
N VAL A 194 -6.05 -23.63 15.83
CA VAL A 194 -6.79 -23.59 14.56
C VAL A 194 -5.96 -22.90 13.46
N ARG A 195 -4.85 -23.54 13.08
CA ARG A 195 -3.87 -23.00 12.11
C ARG A 195 -4.48 -22.48 10.79
N PRO A 196 -5.52 -23.10 10.19
CA PRO A 196 -6.14 -22.58 8.97
C PRO A 196 -6.80 -21.21 9.13
N ALA A 197 -7.26 -20.85 10.35
CA ALA A 197 -7.90 -19.56 10.61
C ALA A 197 -6.99 -18.37 10.27
N ALA A 198 -5.66 -18.54 10.41
CA ALA A 198 -4.65 -17.52 10.09
C ALA A 198 -4.80 -16.91 8.68
N TRP A 199 -5.33 -17.67 7.71
CA TRP A 199 -5.57 -17.15 6.36
C TRP A 199 -6.65 -16.05 6.30
N ALA A 200 -7.59 -16.00 7.26
CA ALA A 200 -8.54 -14.90 7.36
C ALA A 200 -7.85 -13.56 7.64
N ASN A 201 -6.74 -13.55 8.39
CA ASN A 201 -5.98 -12.34 8.69
C ASN A 201 -5.30 -11.73 7.45
N VAL A 202 -5.11 -12.49 6.37
CA VAL A 202 -4.67 -11.95 5.06
C VAL A 202 -5.67 -10.93 4.49
N LEU A 203 -6.94 -10.96 4.90
CA LEU A 203 -7.92 -9.93 4.55
C LEU A 203 -8.27 -9.02 5.74
N LEU A 204 -8.50 -9.59 6.93
CA LEU A 204 -9.03 -8.85 8.08
C LEU A 204 -8.05 -7.80 8.61
N VAL A 205 -6.75 -8.10 8.71
CA VAL A 205 -5.73 -7.14 9.21
C VAL A 205 -5.69 -5.89 8.33
N TRP A 206 -5.69 -6.08 7.00
CA TRP A 206 -5.65 -4.97 6.04
C TRP A 206 -6.99 -4.26 5.87
N ALA A 207 -8.10 -4.90 6.22
CA ALA A 207 -9.41 -4.26 6.30
C ALA A 207 -9.44 -3.13 7.36
N VAL A 208 -8.61 -3.19 8.42
CA VAL A 208 -8.55 -2.16 9.48
C VAL A 208 -8.09 -0.79 8.94
N PRO A 209 -6.86 -0.63 8.40
CA PRO A 209 -6.44 0.64 7.83
C PRO A 209 -7.28 1.03 6.61
N PHE A 210 -7.74 0.05 5.80
CA PHE A 210 -8.61 0.33 4.66
C PHE A 210 -9.95 0.93 5.10
N LEU A 211 -10.58 0.41 6.15
CA LEU A 211 -11.81 0.98 6.73
C LEU A 211 -11.55 2.34 7.37
N ALA A 212 -10.40 2.57 8.01
CA ALA A 212 -10.01 3.89 8.49
C ALA A 212 -9.86 4.91 7.33
N GLY A 213 -9.37 4.46 6.16
CA GLY A 213 -9.35 5.25 4.93
C GLY A 213 -10.75 5.57 4.39
N VAL A 214 -11.65 4.57 4.38
CA VAL A 214 -13.06 4.76 4.01
C VAL A 214 -13.74 5.75 4.94
N ALA A 215 -13.51 5.63 6.25
CA ALA A 215 -14.02 6.53 7.28
C ALA A 215 -13.55 7.98 7.08
N TYR A 216 -12.24 8.17 6.87
CA TYR A 216 -11.63 9.46 6.55
C TYR A 216 -12.31 10.13 5.35
N ALA A 217 -12.43 9.41 4.23
CA ALA A 217 -12.99 9.98 3.00
C ALA A 217 -14.50 10.25 3.11
N ASP A 218 -15.28 9.38 3.75
CA ASP A 218 -16.73 9.58 3.93
C ASP A 218 -17.02 10.80 4.81
N ASP A 219 -16.30 10.95 5.93
CA ASP A 219 -16.46 12.07 6.85
C ASP A 219 -15.98 13.39 6.21
N ARG A 220 -14.92 13.36 5.38
CA ARG A 220 -14.46 14.50 4.56
C ARG A 220 -15.49 14.92 3.49
N VAL A 221 -16.13 13.97 2.81
CA VAL A 221 -17.21 14.26 1.83
C VAL A 221 -18.48 14.77 2.52
N ALA A 222 -18.75 14.31 3.74
CA ALA A 222 -19.88 14.75 4.56
C ALA A 222 -19.62 16.07 5.32
N GLY A 223 -18.45 16.70 5.17
CA GLY A 223 -18.12 17.97 5.83
C GLY A 223 -18.00 17.87 7.35
N ARG A 224 -17.75 16.67 7.90
CA ARG A 224 -17.70 16.44 9.35
C ARG A 224 -16.37 16.90 9.94
N ALA A 225 -16.40 17.27 11.22
CA ALA A 225 -15.21 17.63 11.97
C ALA A 225 -14.17 16.48 11.97
N PRO A 226 -12.87 16.78 11.83
CA PRO A 226 -11.83 15.77 11.92
C PRO A 226 -11.71 15.21 13.35
N VAL A 227 -11.13 14.01 13.47
CA VAL A 227 -10.78 13.41 14.78
C VAL A 227 -9.87 14.36 15.55
N SER A 228 -10.14 14.55 16.86
CA SER A 228 -9.39 15.48 17.69
C SER A 228 -7.91 15.07 17.81
N ARG A 229 -6.99 16.04 17.92
CA ARG A 229 -5.56 15.75 18.08
C ARG A 229 -5.27 14.90 19.33
N ARG A 230 -6.04 15.08 20.42
CA ARG A 230 -5.96 14.25 21.63
C ARG A 230 -6.29 12.79 21.34
N ALA A 231 -7.38 12.51 20.62
CA ALA A 231 -7.75 11.14 20.24
C ALA A 231 -6.74 10.50 19.27
N LEU A 232 -6.15 11.28 18.36
CA LEU A 232 -5.08 10.78 17.48
C LEU A 232 -3.79 10.46 18.26
N TRP A 233 -3.38 11.30 19.23
CA TRP A 233 -2.25 10.99 20.11
C TRP A 233 -2.51 9.77 20.98
N ALA A 234 -3.71 9.65 21.57
CA ALA A 234 -4.11 8.47 22.33
C ALA A 234 -4.09 7.20 21.47
N GLY A 235 -4.60 7.26 20.23
CA GLY A 235 -4.55 6.15 19.29
C GLY A 235 -3.13 5.78 18.84
N LEU A 236 -2.24 6.77 18.67
CA LEU A 236 -0.82 6.53 18.38
C LEU A 236 -0.12 5.83 19.57
N ALA A 237 -0.30 6.35 20.79
CA ALA A 237 0.26 5.76 22.00
C ALA A 237 -0.28 4.34 22.26
N ALA A 238 -1.60 4.13 22.11
CA ALA A 238 -2.22 2.81 22.25
C ALA A 238 -1.76 1.82 21.16
N GLY A 239 -1.62 2.27 19.91
CA GLY A 239 -1.12 1.43 18.82
C GLY A 239 0.35 1.01 19.05
N LEU A 240 1.22 1.93 19.44
CA LEU A 240 2.61 1.61 19.77
C LEU A 240 2.73 0.74 21.03
N GLY A 241 2.00 1.08 22.10
CA GLY A 241 1.99 0.31 23.34
C GLY A 241 1.49 -1.12 23.15
N ALA A 242 0.37 -1.30 22.46
CA ALA A 242 -0.15 -2.62 22.12
C ALA A 242 0.81 -3.42 21.23
N MET A 243 1.45 -2.78 20.24
CA MET A 243 2.44 -3.44 19.39
C MET A 243 3.65 -3.92 20.22
N THR A 244 4.18 -3.07 21.11
CA THR A 244 5.29 -3.42 22.01
C THR A 244 4.91 -4.56 22.96
N VAL A 245 3.75 -4.49 23.62
CA VAL A 245 3.27 -5.56 24.52
C VAL A 245 3.12 -6.88 23.76
N LEU A 246 2.55 -6.86 22.55
CA LEU A 246 2.39 -8.06 21.73
C LEU A 246 3.75 -8.69 21.35
N VAL A 247 4.76 -7.92 20.95
CA VAL A 247 6.06 -8.50 20.55
C VAL A 247 7.04 -8.77 21.71
N VAL A 248 6.73 -8.30 22.92
CA VAL A 248 7.54 -8.58 24.13
C VAL A 248 6.95 -9.74 24.93
N ALA A 249 5.62 -9.81 25.10
CA ALA A 249 4.95 -10.81 25.92
C ALA A 249 4.15 -11.85 25.12
N GLY A 250 3.86 -11.60 23.84
CA GLY A 250 3.14 -12.52 22.96
C GLY A 250 4.07 -13.39 22.09
N PRO A 251 3.51 -14.36 21.36
CA PRO A 251 4.27 -15.29 20.51
C PRO A 251 4.80 -14.66 19.20
N TYR A 252 4.89 -13.34 19.12
CA TYR A 252 5.12 -12.60 17.87
C TYR A 252 6.57 -12.14 17.72
N PRO A 253 7.18 -12.22 16.53
CA PRO A 253 8.51 -11.69 16.29
C PRO A 253 8.52 -10.16 16.41
N ARG A 254 9.65 -9.60 16.80
CA ARG A 254 9.85 -8.14 16.96
C ARG A 254 9.80 -7.39 15.63
N SER A 255 10.13 -8.07 14.54
CA SER A 255 10.12 -7.54 13.18
C SER A 255 8.70 -7.46 12.61
N MET A 256 8.36 -6.36 11.94
CA MET A 256 7.10 -6.21 11.21
C MET A 256 7.16 -6.80 9.78
N VAL A 257 8.26 -7.48 9.43
CA VAL A 257 8.52 -8.15 8.15
C VAL A 257 9.14 -9.52 8.39
N GLY A 258 9.17 -10.40 7.37
CA GLY A 258 9.87 -11.69 7.49
C GLY A 258 11.38 -11.51 7.65
N MET A 259 11.96 -12.18 8.65
CA MET A 259 13.41 -12.30 8.83
C MET A 259 13.85 -13.75 8.65
N PRO A 260 15.10 -14.00 8.21
CA PRO A 260 15.73 -15.32 8.30
C PRO A 260 15.71 -15.82 9.75
N GLY A 261 15.49 -17.13 9.94
CA GLY A 261 15.47 -17.79 11.27
C GLY A 261 14.17 -17.70 12.05
N ASP A 262 13.31 -16.71 11.81
CA ASP A 262 12.02 -16.56 12.51
C ASP A 262 11.04 -17.71 12.15
N ALA A 263 10.50 -18.39 13.16
CA ALA A 263 9.55 -19.50 12.98
C ALA A 263 8.17 -19.05 12.43
N ILE A 264 7.79 -17.79 12.65
CA ILE A 264 6.60 -17.15 12.07
C ILE A 264 6.98 -15.75 11.59
N SER A 265 6.24 -15.20 10.62
CA SER A 265 6.37 -13.78 10.24
C SER A 265 5.07 -13.04 10.51
N ASN A 266 5.17 -11.81 11.03
CA ASN A 266 4.04 -10.90 11.19
C ASN A 266 3.34 -10.53 9.87
N LEU A 267 3.87 -10.91 8.69
CA LEU A 267 3.21 -10.74 7.40
C LEU A 267 2.76 -12.04 6.72
N ASN A 268 3.03 -13.21 7.30
CA ASN A 268 2.78 -14.50 6.64
C ASN A 268 2.28 -15.61 7.57
N PRO A 269 0.95 -15.75 7.77
CA PRO A 269 -0.08 -14.75 7.51
C PRO A 269 -0.01 -13.56 8.49
N PRO A 270 -0.59 -12.39 8.15
CA PRO A 270 -0.59 -11.20 9.00
C PRO A 270 -1.12 -11.44 10.42
N THR A 271 -0.62 -10.67 11.38
CA THR A 271 -0.86 -10.87 12.82
C THR A 271 -1.33 -9.60 13.55
N ALA A 272 -1.75 -9.74 14.81
CA ALA A 272 -2.19 -8.66 15.69
C ALA A 272 -1.21 -7.47 15.81
N PRO A 273 0.13 -7.64 15.90
CA PRO A 273 1.09 -6.52 15.82
C PRO A 273 0.90 -5.60 14.61
N ILE A 274 0.52 -6.13 13.45
CA ILE A 274 0.27 -5.31 12.25
C ILE A 274 -1.01 -4.47 12.39
N VAL A 275 -2.01 -4.94 13.14
CA VAL A 275 -3.20 -4.13 13.47
C VAL A 275 -2.81 -2.95 14.36
N ALA A 276 -2.00 -3.22 15.39
CA ALA A 276 -1.50 -2.19 16.30
C ALA A 276 -0.60 -1.17 15.57
N GLN A 277 0.31 -1.65 14.70
CA GLN A 277 1.11 -0.83 13.78
C GLN A 277 0.23 0.01 12.85
N ALA A 278 -0.84 -0.56 12.30
CA ALA A 278 -1.74 0.14 11.40
C ALA A 278 -2.47 1.29 12.09
N ILE A 279 -2.93 1.08 13.34
CA ILE A 279 -3.53 2.14 14.17
C ILE A 279 -2.51 3.24 14.43
N ALA A 280 -1.30 2.88 14.87
CA ALA A 280 -0.21 3.84 15.12
C ALA A 280 0.12 4.68 13.88
N GLN A 281 0.37 4.05 12.73
CA GLN A 281 0.72 4.74 11.50
C GLN A 281 -0.42 5.63 10.96
N VAL A 282 -1.68 5.18 11.02
CA VAL A 282 -2.82 6.01 10.60
C VAL A 282 -2.99 7.22 11.52
N CYS A 283 -2.84 7.06 12.84
CA CYS A 283 -2.87 8.18 13.77
C CYS A 283 -1.71 9.16 13.54
N ALA A 284 -0.48 8.67 13.35
CA ALA A 284 0.70 9.49 13.05
C ALA A 284 0.54 10.28 11.74
N VAL A 285 0.10 9.65 10.65
CA VAL A 285 -0.05 10.34 9.36
C VAL A 285 -1.17 11.38 9.38
N LEU A 286 -2.23 11.17 10.18
CA LEU A 286 -3.29 12.15 10.40
C LEU A 286 -2.82 13.33 11.28
N LEU A 287 -2.00 13.09 12.30
CA LEU A 287 -1.33 14.15 13.08
C LEU A 287 -0.41 15.01 12.19
N LEU A 288 0.31 14.38 11.26
CA LEU A 288 1.21 15.04 10.32
C LEU A 288 0.51 15.63 9.09
N ARG A 289 -0.83 15.51 8.96
CA ARG A 289 -1.59 15.88 7.76
C ARG A 289 -1.25 17.28 7.24
N ALA A 290 -1.27 18.30 8.08
CA ALA A 290 -1.01 19.68 7.66
C ALA A 290 0.43 19.87 7.12
N THR A 291 1.42 19.16 7.70
CA THR A 291 2.81 19.17 7.22
C THR A 291 2.94 18.45 5.89
N ILE A 292 2.28 17.30 5.73
CA ILE A 292 2.24 16.52 4.49
C ILE A 292 1.55 17.31 3.37
N GLU A 293 0.45 18.00 3.67
CA GLU A 293 -0.26 18.87 2.72
C GLU A 293 0.62 20.07 2.29
N ARG A 294 1.25 20.80 3.23
CA ARG A 294 2.18 21.89 2.89
C ARG A 294 3.32 21.41 2.00
N TRP A 295 3.94 20.27 2.34
CA TRP A 295 4.97 19.64 1.50
C TRP A 295 4.46 19.31 0.10
N ALA A 296 3.28 18.69 0.02
CA ALA A 296 2.67 18.22 -1.22
C ALA A 296 2.26 19.37 -2.16
N HIS A 297 1.85 20.51 -1.61
CA HIS A 297 1.52 21.71 -2.39
C HIS A 297 2.77 22.49 -2.84
N GLY A 298 3.83 22.50 -2.03
CA GLY A 298 5.15 23.05 -2.37
C GLY A 298 6.08 22.03 -3.06
N ARG A 299 7.27 21.83 -2.47
CA ARG A 299 8.38 21.04 -3.03
C ARG A 299 8.05 19.59 -3.43
N GLY A 300 7.02 18.97 -2.85
CA GLY A 300 6.58 17.61 -3.17
C GLY A 300 5.78 17.50 -4.47
N ARG A 301 5.18 18.61 -4.96
CA ARG A 301 4.27 18.64 -6.11
C ARG A 301 4.79 17.95 -7.39
N PRO A 302 6.04 18.17 -7.87
CA PRO A 302 6.54 17.49 -9.07
C PRO A 302 6.70 15.98 -8.86
N LEU A 303 7.19 15.55 -7.69
CA LEU A 303 7.36 14.15 -7.32
C LEU A 303 6.02 13.42 -7.25
N LEU A 304 5.01 14.02 -6.61
CA LEU A 304 3.63 13.52 -6.59
C LEU A 304 3.06 13.36 -7.99
N GLY A 305 3.26 14.38 -8.84
CA GLY A 305 2.85 14.32 -10.24
C GLY A 305 3.51 13.18 -11.01
N TRP A 306 4.81 12.98 -10.84
CA TRP A 306 5.57 11.94 -11.54
C TRP A 306 5.24 10.53 -11.05
N LEU A 307 5.26 10.31 -9.73
CA LEU A 307 5.12 8.99 -9.11
C LEU A 307 3.67 8.52 -9.09
N ALA A 308 2.68 9.37 -8.84
CA ALA A 308 1.27 8.95 -8.86
C ALA A 308 0.81 8.42 -10.24
N ARG A 309 1.51 8.80 -11.33
CA ARG A 309 1.29 8.29 -12.70
C ARG A 309 2.05 7.00 -13.04
N ARG A 310 2.93 6.54 -12.14
CA ARG A 310 3.89 5.44 -12.34
C ARG A 310 3.96 4.49 -11.13
N SER A 311 3.10 4.69 -10.14
CA SER A 311 3.16 4.01 -8.84
C SER A 311 3.00 2.51 -9.00
N MET A 312 2.20 2.04 -9.97
CA MET A 312 2.08 0.60 -10.23
C MET A 312 3.35 0.04 -10.89
N THR A 313 3.91 0.74 -11.89
CA THR A 313 5.16 0.31 -12.53
C THR A 313 6.33 0.32 -11.54
N VAL A 314 6.52 1.38 -10.76
CA VAL A 314 7.56 1.44 -9.71
C VAL A 314 7.39 0.31 -8.71
N TYR A 315 6.16 0.08 -8.23
CA TYR A 315 5.87 -0.99 -7.28
C TYR A 315 6.16 -2.39 -7.84
N VAL A 316 5.81 -2.67 -9.09
CA VAL A 316 6.05 -4.00 -9.69
C VAL A 316 7.54 -4.24 -10.00
N TRP A 317 8.30 -3.21 -10.38
CA TRP A 317 9.65 -3.39 -10.93
C TRP A 317 10.80 -3.09 -9.95
N HIS A 318 10.55 -2.51 -8.77
CA HIS A 318 11.64 -2.12 -7.85
C HIS A 318 12.51 -3.28 -7.32
N LEU A 319 11.93 -4.46 -7.06
CA LEU A 319 12.70 -5.66 -6.71
C LEU A 319 13.48 -6.20 -7.91
N THR A 320 12.94 -6.11 -9.13
CA THR A 320 13.67 -6.52 -10.33
C THR A 320 14.87 -5.61 -10.60
N ALA A 321 14.75 -4.31 -10.35
CA ALA A 321 15.89 -3.39 -10.41
C ALA A 321 16.97 -3.75 -9.37
N MET A 322 16.56 -4.08 -8.14
CA MET A 322 17.46 -4.52 -7.08
C MET A 322 18.17 -5.84 -7.44
N PHE A 323 17.43 -6.86 -7.86
CA PHE A 323 17.98 -8.16 -8.25
C PHE A 323 18.88 -8.10 -9.49
N ALA A 324 18.61 -7.18 -10.44
CA ALA A 324 19.47 -6.99 -11.59
C ALA A 324 20.85 -6.43 -11.20
N VAL A 325 20.90 -5.44 -10.29
CA VAL A 325 22.15 -4.85 -9.82
C VAL A 325 22.90 -5.79 -8.88
N VAL A 326 22.22 -6.38 -7.89
CA VAL A 326 22.82 -7.39 -6.98
C VAL A 326 23.31 -8.62 -7.76
N GLY A 327 22.57 -9.06 -8.77
CA GLY A 327 22.97 -10.17 -9.63
C GLY A 327 24.16 -9.84 -10.53
N LEU A 328 24.23 -8.62 -11.07
CA LEU A 328 25.39 -8.16 -11.85
C LEU A 328 26.66 -8.15 -10.99
N ASP A 329 26.58 -7.58 -9.79
CA ASP A 329 27.68 -7.48 -8.83
C ASP A 329 28.20 -8.87 -8.43
N LEU A 330 27.30 -9.75 -7.95
CA LEU A 330 27.66 -11.09 -7.47
C LEU A 330 28.12 -12.06 -8.58
N VAL A 331 27.54 -11.98 -9.80
CA VAL A 331 27.72 -13.01 -10.84
C VAL A 331 28.62 -12.55 -11.99
N ALA A 332 28.61 -11.26 -12.36
CA ALA A 332 29.46 -10.76 -13.43
C ALA A 332 30.74 -10.13 -12.89
N LEU A 333 30.64 -9.29 -11.85
CA LEU A 333 31.81 -8.65 -11.23
C LEU A 333 32.51 -9.57 -10.21
N HIS A 334 31.84 -10.64 -9.76
CA HIS A 334 32.34 -11.58 -8.74
C HIS A 334 32.62 -10.93 -7.38
N GLU A 335 32.01 -9.77 -7.13
CA GLU A 335 32.20 -8.98 -5.93
C GLU A 335 31.42 -9.54 -4.74
N ARG A 336 31.80 -9.08 -3.53
CA ARG A 336 31.07 -9.40 -2.30
C ARG A 336 30.35 -8.15 -1.78
N LEU A 337 29.06 -8.30 -1.49
CA LEU A 337 28.31 -7.23 -0.81
C LEU A 337 28.98 -6.91 0.54
N PRO A 338 29.16 -5.62 0.89
CA PRO A 338 29.70 -5.23 2.19
C PRO A 338 28.92 -5.80 3.37
N VAL A 339 29.61 -6.10 4.47
CA VAL A 339 29.00 -6.61 5.71
C VAL A 339 27.91 -5.64 6.18
N ALA A 340 26.69 -6.14 6.31
CA ALA A 340 25.52 -5.35 6.65
C ALA A 340 25.75 -4.50 7.92
N TRP A 341 25.32 -3.24 7.87
CA TRP A 341 25.48 -2.24 8.94
C TRP A 341 26.90 -1.80 9.31
N GLY A 342 27.94 -2.32 8.63
CA GLY A 342 29.30 -1.77 8.70
C GLY A 342 29.43 -0.39 8.05
N VAL A 343 30.57 0.28 8.27
CA VAL A 343 30.88 1.60 7.69
C VAL A 343 30.83 1.54 6.16
N ASP A 344 31.45 0.53 5.54
CA ASP A 344 31.48 0.33 4.08
C ASP A 344 30.09 0.07 3.49
N TRP A 345 29.21 -0.57 4.25
CA TRP A 345 27.83 -0.79 3.83
C TRP A 345 27.08 0.54 3.73
N TRP A 346 27.22 1.41 4.73
CA TRP A 346 26.65 2.76 4.70
C TRP A 346 27.28 3.65 3.63
N ALA A 347 28.61 3.65 3.50
CA ALA A 347 29.34 4.40 2.48
C ALA A 347 28.93 3.98 1.06
N SER A 348 28.67 2.69 0.83
CA SER A 348 28.21 2.19 -0.47
C SER A 348 26.72 2.43 -0.75
N ARG A 349 25.85 2.58 0.27
CA ARG A 349 24.38 2.70 0.06
C ARG A 349 23.97 3.76 -0.97
N PRO A 350 24.54 4.99 -1.01
CA PRO A 350 24.19 5.98 -2.03
C PRO A 350 24.43 5.50 -3.46
N ALA A 351 25.55 4.82 -3.72
CA ALA A 351 25.88 4.27 -5.04
C ALA A 351 24.92 3.14 -5.43
N TRP A 352 24.65 2.20 -4.50
CA TRP A 352 23.68 1.11 -4.70
C TRP A 352 22.26 1.64 -4.97
N PHE A 353 21.79 2.62 -4.20
CA PHE A 353 20.50 3.28 -4.42
C PHE A 353 20.45 4.03 -5.76
N GLY A 354 21.56 4.65 -6.17
CA GLY A 354 21.71 5.24 -7.49
C GLY A 354 21.57 4.21 -8.61
N ALA A 355 22.30 3.10 -8.54
CA ALA A 355 22.24 2.01 -9.51
C ALA A 355 20.84 1.38 -9.59
N TYR A 356 20.22 1.04 -8.45
CA TYR A 356 18.83 0.57 -8.40
C TYR A 356 17.87 1.60 -9.03
N GLY A 357 18.06 2.89 -8.74
CA GLY A 357 17.29 3.99 -9.30
C GLY A 357 17.41 4.13 -10.82
N LEU A 358 18.62 3.97 -11.37
CA LEU A 358 18.89 4.00 -12.81
C LEU A 358 18.22 2.83 -13.54
N VAL A 359 18.40 1.59 -13.06
CA VAL A 359 17.74 0.41 -13.63
C VAL A 359 16.23 0.54 -13.53
N LEU A 360 15.69 0.97 -12.38
CA LEU A 360 14.27 1.19 -12.20
C LEU A 360 13.73 2.30 -13.12
N ALA A 361 14.48 3.38 -13.36
CA ALA A 361 14.10 4.43 -14.31
C ALA A 361 14.04 3.89 -15.75
N GLY A 362 14.97 3.03 -16.14
CA GLY A 362 14.95 2.29 -17.41
C GLY A 362 13.71 1.41 -17.54
N LEU A 363 13.45 0.54 -16.55
CA LEU A 363 12.26 -0.32 -16.49
C LEU A 363 10.97 0.51 -16.53
N VAL A 364 10.91 1.64 -15.83
CA VAL A 364 9.75 2.57 -15.83
C VAL A 364 9.59 3.30 -17.17
N ARG A 365 10.66 3.56 -17.91
CA ARG A 365 10.61 4.11 -19.28
C ARG A 365 10.05 3.09 -20.26
N VAL A 366 10.53 1.84 -20.19
CA VAL A 366 10.10 0.71 -21.03
C VAL A 366 8.66 0.28 -20.68
N PHE A 367 8.43 -0.21 -19.47
CA PHE A 367 7.18 -0.85 -19.06
C PHE A 367 6.08 0.12 -18.64
N GLY A 368 6.43 1.37 -18.28
CA GLY A 368 5.46 2.41 -17.95
C GLY A 368 4.53 2.80 -19.11
N ARG A 369 4.75 2.29 -20.34
CA ARG A 369 3.79 2.37 -21.46
C ARG A 369 2.51 1.57 -21.18
N PHE A 370 2.60 0.49 -20.40
CA PHE A 370 1.49 -0.42 -20.10
C PHE A 370 0.55 0.15 -19.02
N GLU A 371 1.04 1.00 -18.13
CA GLU A 371 0.24 1.79 -17.17
C GLU A 371 -0.46 3.00 -17.84
N ARG A 372 0.07 3.50 -18.96
CA ARG A 372 -0.42 4.74 -19.62
C ARG A 372 -1.75 4.62 -20.37
N ARG A 373 -2.35 3.43 -20.54
CA ARG A 373 -3.69 3.29 -21.16
C ARG A 373 -4.83 3.54 -20.15
N ARG A 374 -4.91 4.82 -19.74
CA ARG A 374 -6.03 5.56 -19.13
C ARG A 374 -7.12 4.74 -18.43
N SER A 375 -7.09 4.72 -17.10
CA SER A 375 -8.31 4.52 -16.30
C SER A 375 -9.36 5.60 -16.64
N PRO A 376 -10.67 5.24 -16.76
CA PRO A 376 -11.74 6.18 -17.14
C PRO A 376 -11.88 7.42 -16.24
N VAL A 377 -11.35 7.35 -15.02
CA VAL A 377 -11.25 8.43 -14.01
C VAL A 377 -10.79 9.76 -14.61
N SER A 378 -9.86 9.73 -15.57
CA SER A 378 -9.33 10.95 -16.22
C SER A 378 -10.28 11.60 -17.23
N GLN A 379 -11.21 10.86 -17.83
CA GLN A 379 -12.11 11.38 -18.86
C GLN A 379 -13.37 12.01 -18.26
N GLY A 380 -13.86 11.52 -17.11
CA GLY A 380 -15.02 12.11 -16.42
C GLY A 380 -14.79 13.57 -16.06
N ALA A 381 -13.70 13.87 -15.33
CA ALA A 381 -13.37 15.22 -14.91
C ALA A 381 -13.06 16.15 -16.11
N ALA A 382 -12.27 15.68 -17.09
CA ALA A 382 -11.93 16.48 -18.27
C ALA A 382 -13.15 16.76 -19.17
N GLY A 383 -14.01 15.75 -19.39
CA GLY A 383 -15.23 15.88 -20.18
C GLY A 383 -16.28 16.78 -19.53
N VAL A 384 -16.46 16.69 -18.21
CA VAL A 384 -17.34 17.58 -17.44
C VAL A 384 -16.80 19.01 -17.45
N ALA A 385 -15.49 19.22 -17.24
CA ALA A 385 -14.89 20.56 -17.32
C ALA A 385 -15.00 21.18 -18.73
N ARG A 386 -14.82 20.39 -19.80
CA ARG A 386 -14.96 20.87 -21.19
C ARG A 386 -16.42 21.21 -21.52
N ARG A 387 -17.39 20.41 -21.05
CA ARG A 387 -18.84 20.68 -21.19
C ARG A 387 -19.29 21.88 -20.37
N ALA A 388 -18.77 22.06 -19.15
CA ALA A 388 -19.04 23.23 -18.32
C ALA A 388 -18.52 24.53 -18.97
N ARG A 389 -17.27 24.53 -19.46
CA ARG A 389 -16.72 25.67 -20.21
C ARG A 389 -17.49 25.96 -21.51
N GLY A 390 -17.95 24.93 -22.22
CA GLY A 390 -18.78 25.08 -23.41
C GLY A 390 -20.16 25.71 -23.11
N ARG A 391 -20.81 25.29 -22.01
CA ARG A 391 -22.07 25.88 -21.55
C ARG A 391 -21.91 27.31 -21.04
N ALA A 392 -20.82 27.61 -20.32
CA ALA A 392 -20.50 28.97 -19.88
C ALA A 392 -20.26 29.92 -21.07
N ARG A 393 -19.48 29.50 -22.07
CA ARG A 393 -19.28 30.28 -23.31
C ARG A 393 -20.58 30.51 -24.08
N ARG A 394 -21.46 29.51 -24.21
CA ARG A 394 -22.77 29.71 -24.87
C ARG A 394 -23.71 30.63 -24.09
N ARG A 395 -23.68 30.62 -22.75
CA ARG A 395 -24.45 31.58 -21.93
C ARG A 395 -23.90 33.00 -22.02
N LEU A 396 -22.59 33.18 -22.08
CA LEU A 396 -21.96 34.49 -22.28
C LEU A 396 -22.17 35.03 -23.70
N ALA A 397 -22.30 34.16 -24.71
CA ALA A 397 -22.67 34.57 -26.06
C ALA A 397 -24.14 35.01 -26.15
N GLY A 398 -25.08 34.18 -25.65
CA GLY A 398 -26.51 34.51 -25.70
C GLY A 398 -26.93 35.70 -24.81
N ALA A 399 -26.16 36.01 -23.75
CA ALA A 399 -26.38 37.20 -22.93
C ALA A 399 -25.87 38.51 -23.59
N GLY A 400 -25.34 38.45 -24.81
CA GLY A 400 -24.90 39.63 -25.58
C GLY A 400 -25.90 40.09 -26.65
N GLU A 401 -26.98 39.35 -26.90
CA GLU A 401 -27.94 39.62 -28.00
C GLU A 401 -29.31 40.12 -27.52
N GLU A 402 -29.59 40.09 -26.21
CA GLU A 402 -30.87 40.55 -25.63
C GLU A 402 -30.67 41.77 -24.72
N GLY A 403 -31.04 42.97 -25.20
CA GLY A 403 -31.24 44.16 -24.36
C GLY A 403 -30.56 45.45 -24.81
N HIS A 404 -31.09 46.12 -25.82
CA HIS A 404 -30.75 47.51 -26.16
C HIS A 404 -31.93 48.44 -25.83
N THR A 405 -31.84 49.22 -24.73
CA THR A 405 -32.59 50.48 -24.54
C THR A 405 -31.90 51.34 -23.47
N ARG A 406 -31.73 52.63 -23.79
CA ARG A 406 -31.20 53.74 -22.96
C ARG A 406 -32.31 54.29 -22.00
N PRO A 407 -32.02 55.12 -20.96
CA PRO A 407 -31.33 56.42 -21.09
C PRO A 407 -30.34 56.86 -19.99
N ASP A 408 -29.53 57.85 -20.38
CA ASP A 408 -28.89 58.99 -19.67
C ASP A 408 -28.43 58.90 -18.20
N VAL A 409 -27.13 59.16 -17.97
CA VAL A 409 -26.52 60.16 -17.05
C VAL A 409 -25.03 60.36 -17.48
N PRO A 410 -24.39 61.55 -17.35
CA PRO A 410 -23.23 61.89 -18.18
C PRO A 410 -21.86 62.09 -17.48
N HIS A 411 -20.82 62.19 -18.34
CA HIS A 411 -19.46 62.72 -18.12
C HIS A 411 -18.44 61.94 -17.24
N LEU A 412 -17.34 61.50 -17.86
CA LEU A 412 -15.98 62.03 -17.61
C LEU A 412 -14.96 61.41 -18.59
N ARG A 413 -14.21 62.25 -19.33
CA ARG A 413 -13.05 61.86 -20.17
C ARG A 413 -11.75 62.14 -19.41
N PRO A 414 -10.74 61.27 -19.57
CA PRO A 414 -9.35 61.73 -19.65
C PRO A 414 -8.74 61.47 -21.04
N GLY A 415 -7.92 62.41 -21.52
CA GLY A 415 -7.13 62.29 -22.75
C GLY A 415 -5.75 61.62 -22.57
N PRO A 416 -4.95 61.45 -23.64
CA PRO A 416 -3.81 60.54 -23.67
C PRO A 416 -2.43 61.23 -23.66
N ARG A 417 -1.38 60.61 -23.07
CA ARG A 417 0.04 60.86 -23.43
C ARG A 417 0.93 59.61 -23.36
N ARG A 418 1.94 59.63 -24.25
CA ARG A 418 2.96 58.62 -24.62
C ARG A 418 3.96 58.27 -23.50
N GLY A 419 4.68 57.14 -23.61
CA GLY A 419 5.89 56.85 -22.82
C GLY A 419 6.63 55.55 -23.22
N ALA A 420 7.96 55.60 -23.37
CA ALA A 420 8.83 54.65 -24.07
C ALA A 420 9.11 53.25 -23.44
N VAL A 421 9.25 52.26 -24.33
CA VAL A 421 10.33 51.24 -24.46
C VAL A 421 11.27 50.96 -23.27
N GLN A 422 11.35 49.68 -22.84
CA GLN A 422 12.62 48.92 -22.88
C GLN A 422 12.41 47.39 -22.82
N ARG A 423 13.28 46.66 -23.53
CA ARG A 423 13.28 45.19 -23.68
C ARG A 423 14.72 44.74 -23.45
N LEU A 424 14.95 43.81 -22.51
CA LEU A 424 16.29 43.28 -22.25
C LEU A 424 16.36 41.79 -22.62
N ASP A 425 17.17 41.47 -23.62
CA ASP A 425 17.51 40.09 -23.97
C ASP A 425 18.61 39.54 -23.04
N ARG A 426 18.68 38.22 -22.91
CA ARG A 426 19.77 37.51 -22.21
C ARG A 426 20.49 36.56 -23.16
N ARG A 427 21.81 36.69 -23.25
CA ARG A 427 22.73 35.64 -23.70
C ARG A 427 23.95 35.54 -22.76
N PRO A 428 24.68 34.40 -22.78
CA PRO A 428 25.61 34.03 -21.72
C PRO A 428 27.09 34.25 -22.10
N GLU A 429 27.95 34.36 -21.09
CA GLU A 429 29.41 34.28 -21.22
C GLU A 429 30.02 33.35 -20.15
N ALA A 430 31.24 32.88 -20.45
CA ALA A 430 32.13 32.09 -19.61
C ALA A 430 33.59 32.47 -19.98
N PRO A 431 34.63 31.83 -19.42
CA PRO A 431 35.00 31.67 -18.02
C PRO A 431 36.29 32.47 -17.68
N ARG A 432 36.78 32.46 -16.42
CA ARG A 432 38.11 33.02 -16.06
C ARG A 432 39.01 32.02 -15.32
N ARG A 433 40.33 32.32 -15.34
CA ARG A 433 41.48 31.42 -15.12
C ARG A 433 42.00 31.33 -13.66
N ARG A 434 42.96 30.41 -13.48
CA ARG A 434 43.81 30.10 -12.30
C ARG A 434 44.74 31.21 -11.81
N GLY A 435 45.14 31.07 -10.54
CA GLY A 435 46.38 31.50 -9.84
C GLY A 435 46.11 31.45 -8.31
N ASP A 436 47.02 31.16 -7.37
CA ASP A 436 48.34 30.51 -7.36
C ASP A 436 48.58 29.84 -5.96
N LEU A 437 49.74 29.19 -5.75
CA LEU A 437 50.08 28.29 -4.60
C LEU A 437 50.53 29.03 -3.31
N PRO A 438 50.70 28.32 -2.15
CA PRO A 438 52.01 27.72 -1.81
C PRO A 438 51.94 26.29 -1.21
N ALA A 439 53.10 25.72 -0.83
CA ALA A 439 53.32 24.30 -0.51
C ALA A 439 53.97 24.03 0.88
N ALA A 440 54.29 22.74 1.16
CA ALA A 440 54.75 22.12 2.43
C ALA A 440 53.63 21.92 3.48
N VAL A 441 53.58 20.83 4.26
CA VAL A 441 54.65 20.03 4.89
C VAL A 441 54.45 18.50 4.71
N HIS A 442 55.56 17.74 4.63
CA HIS A 442 55.57 16.27 4.67
C HIS A 442 55.53 15.72 6.11
N ALA A 443 54.77 14.65 6.32
CA ALA A 443 55.01 13.67 7.37
C ALA A 443 54.61 12.27 6.88
N ALA A 444 55.44 11.26 7.16
CA ALA A 444 55.29 9.86 6.77
C ALA A 444 55.08 8.96 8.01
N PRO A 445 54.75 7.66 7.88
CA PRO A 445 53.70 7.02 8.68
C PRO A 445 54.17 6.33 9.97
N ALA A 446 53.25 6.16 10.92
CA ALA A 446 53.47 5.46 12.20
C ALA A 446 52.35 4.46 12.56
N ASP A 447 51.70 3.83 11.56
CA ASP A 447 50.49 3.00 11.78
C ASP A 447 50.61 1.52 11.33
N LEU A 448 51.77 1.07 10.83
CA LEU A 448 51.91 -0.28 10.28
C LEU A 448 52.18 -1.39 11.33
N ASP A 449 52.71 -1.05 12.51
CA ASP A 449 53.05 -2.06 13.53
C ASP A 449 51.85 -2.52 14.38
N LEU A 450 50.81 -1.70 14.54
CA LEU A 450 49.62 -2.07 15.33
C LEU A 450 48.86 -3.24 14.68
N VAL A 451 48.72 -3.22 13.36
CA VAL A 451 47.99 -4.22 12.57
C VAL A 451 48.73 -5.57 12.58
N ALA A 452 50.07 -5.55 12.59
CA ALA A 452 50.91 -6.74 12.65
C ALA A 452 50.91 -7.43 14.03
N ALA A 453 50.68 -6.68 15.11
CA ALA A 453 50.51 -7.22 16.46
C ALA A 453 49.16 -7.93 16.61
N GLU A 454 48.06 -7.31 16.14
CA GLU A 454 46.72 -7.88 16.29
C GLU A 454 46.53 -9.18 15.49
N HIS A 455 47.14 -9.28 14.32
CA HIS A 455 47.13 -10.52 13.52
C HIS A 455 47.88 -11.69 14.17
N ARG A 456 48.89 -11.43 15.01
CA ARG A 456 49.62 -12.48 15.76
C ARG A 456 48.81 -12.99 16.94
N ALA A 457 48.11 -12.10 17.67
CA ALA A 457 47.19 -12.49 18.75
C ALA A 457 46.05 -13.39 18.23
N ARG A 458 45.45 -13.03 17.09
CA ARG A 458 44.35 -13.79 16.47
C ARG A 458 44.77 -15.17 15.90
N ARG A 459 46.07 -15.40 15.65
CA ARG A 459 46.59 -16.73 15.29
C ARG A 459 46.74 -17.65 16.50
N ARG A 460 47.28 -17.15 17.63
CA ARG A 460 47.42 -17.95 18.87
C ARG A 460 46.08 -18.40 19.45
N ALA A 461 45.01 -17.63 19.26
CA ALA A 461 43.66 -18.00 19.70
C ALA A 461 42.94 -19.04 18.81
N ARG A 462 43.54 -19.50 17.71
CA ARG A 462 42.92 -20.44 16.75
C ARG A 462 43.46 -21.87 16.80
N ASP A 463 44.53 -22.11 17.54
CA ASP A 463 45.22 -23.41 17.54
C ASP A 463 45.65 -23.82 18.96
N PRO A 464 44.71 -24.27 19.82
CA PRO A 464 45.02 -24.82 21.14
C PRO A 464 45.52 -26.27 20.98
N GLY A 465 46.70 -26.42 20.37
CA GLY A 465 47.14 -27.68 19.74
C GLY A 465 48.61 -28.05 19.88
N ALA A 466 49.36 -27.39 20.78
CA ALA A 466 50.70 -27.81 21.19
C ALA A 466 50.93 -27.42 22.68
N ASP A 467 51.77 -28.21 23.37
CA ASP A 467 52.33 -27.97 24.71
C ASP A 467 51.39 -28.05 25.93
N ALA A 468 51.07 -29.28 26.37
CA ALA A 468 50.92 -29.66 27.80
C ALA A 468 50.91 -31.19 28.01
N PRO A 469 51.44 -31.74 29.14
CA PRO A 469 51.74 -33.16 29.29
C PRO A 469 50.58 -34.06 29.79
N ALA A 470 50.75 -35.37 29.59
CA ALA A 470 49.74 -36.41 29.84
C ALA A 470 49.59 -36.83 31.32
N ARG A 471 48.34 -37.15 31.74
CA ARG A 471 47.99 -38.07 32.85
C ARG A 471 46.68 -38.84 32.57
N PRO A 472 46.43 -40.01 33.20
CA PRO A 472 45.71 -41.10 32.53
C PRO A 472 44.28 -41.41 33.02
N GLY A 473 43.45 -41.88 32.08
CA GLY A 473 42.60 -43.07 32.20
C GLY A 473 41.40 -43.12 33.16
N ARG A 474 40.19 -43.28 32.60
CA ARG A 474 39.21 -44.33 33.01
C ARG A 474 38.02 -44.48 32.04
N ASP A 475 37.96 -45.67 31.46
CA ASP A 475 36.84 -46.53 31.06
C ASP A 475 35.47 -46.06 30.52
N ARG A 476 35.05 -46.85 29.53
CA ARG A 476 33.76 -46.95 28.79
C ARG A 476 32.71 -47.74 29.63
N PRO A 477 31.41 -47.92 29.23
CA PRO A 477 30.90 -47.99 27.85
C PRO A 477 29.48 -47.45 27.51
N ARG A 478 29.18 -47.49 26.20
CA ARG A 478 27.86 -47.21 25.58
C ARG A 478 26.94 -48.45 25.59
N PRO A 479 25.60 -48.30 25.65
CA PRO A 479 24.66 -49.34 25.23
C PRO A 479 24.21 -49.19 23.76
N ARG A 480 23.73 -50.30 23.18
CA ARG A 480 23.41 -50.48 21.75
C ARG A 480 21.93 -50.22 21.42
N ARG A 481 21.65 -49.95 20.13
CA ARG A 481 20.29 -50.08 19.54
C ARG A 481 19.78 -51.52 19.62
N ARG A 482 18.46 -51.69 19.75
CA ARG A 482 17.72 -52.88 19.29
C ARG A 482 16.61 -52.45 18.31
N ALA A 483 16.39 -53.27 17.30
CA ALA A 483 15.25 -53.21 16.39
C ALA A 483 14.40 -54.49 16.58
N VAL A 484 13.14 -54.45 16.18
CA VAL A 484 12.19 -55.59 16.27
C VAL A 484 11.78 -56.00 14.85
N GLY A 485 11.67 -57.32 14.60
CA GLY A 485 11.16 -57.88 13.34
C GLY A 485 9.63 -57.74 13.21
N ALA A 486 8.92 -58.32 12.25
CA ALA A 486 9.23 -59.21 11.12
C ALA A 486 8.41 -58.69 9.89
N GLY A 487 8.50 -59.12 8.64
CA GLY A 487 8.99 -60.34 8.03
C GLY A 487 7.83 -61.11 7.38
N LEU A 488 7.69 -61.05 6.04
CA LEU A 488 7.18 -62.14 5.17
C LEU A 488 7.20 -61.78 3.66
N ARG A 489 8.07 -62.50 2.93
CA ARG A 489 8.07 -63.00 1.54
C ARG A 489 7.60 -62.18 0.30
N ARG A 490 8.33 -62.45 -0.80
CA ARG A 490 8.17 -61.95 -2.19
C ARG A 490 7.52 -62.99 -3.12
N GLY A 491 6.94 -62.52 -4.22
CA GLY A 491 6.72 -63.22 -5.50
C GLY A 491 5.61 -62.55 -6.32
N GLY A 492 5.67 -62.38 -7.65
CA GLY A 492 6.77 -62.55 -8.60
C GLY A 492 6.34 -62.26 -10.06
N HIS A 493 7.07 -61.37 -10.76
CA HIS A 493 7.33 -61.30 -12.21
C HIS A 493 6.25 -61.24 -13.35
N ARG A 494 6.70 -60.54 -14.43
CA ARG A 494 6.24 -60.46 -15.85
C ARG A 494 4.93 -59.68 -16.12
N ARG A 495 4.83 -58.69 -17.02
CA ARG A 495 5.33 -58.34 -18.39
C ARG A 495 4.37 -58.75 -19.53
N GLY A 496 3.86 -57.74 -20.25
CA GLY A 496 3.19 -57.85 -21.57
C GLY A 496 1.66 -58.05 -21.52
N ALA A 497 0.86 -57.61 -22.50
CA ALA A 497 1.14 -56.73 -23.66
C ALA A 497 -0.18 -56.19 -24.30
N ARG A 498 -0.03 -55.17 -25.18
CA ARG A 498 -0.90 -54.81 -26.33
C ARG A 498 -2.37 -54.31 -26.14
N ARG A 499 -2.53 -53.04 -26.53
CA ARG A 499 -3.63 -52.35 -27.27
C ARG A 499 -4.50 -53.25 -28.20
N PRO A 500 -5.76 -52.86 -28.58
CA PRO A 500 -6.01 -51.56 -29.23
C PRO A 500 -7.36 -50.80 -29.05
N ARG A 501 -7.23 -49.53 -29.46
CA ARG A 501 -8.19 -48.52 -29.96
C ARG A 501 -9.54 -49.01 -30.53
N GLY A 502 -10.60 -48.25 -30.20
CA GLY A 502 -11.82 -48.07 -31.00
C GLY A 502 -12.23 -46.57 -31.00
N ARG A 503 -12.82 -46.05 -32.09
CA ARG A 503 -13.14 -44.61 -32.30
C ARG A 503 -14.66 -44.31 -32.18
N PRO A 504 -15.08 -43.02 -32.13
CA PRO A 504 -16.42 -42.64 -31.64
C PRO A 504 -17.47 -42.31 -32.73
N GLY A 505 -18.73 -42.34 -32.30
CA GLY A 505 -19.94 -41.79 -32.94
C GLY A 505 -21.16 -42.17 -32.08
N GLY A 506 -22.27 -41.42 -32.01
CA GLY A 506 -22.57 -40.09 -32.55
C GLY A 506 -23.94 -39.60 -32.03
N VAL A 507 -24.20 -38.29 -32.20
CA VAL A 507 -25.50 -37.60 -32.32
C VAL A 507 -26.78 -38.27 -31.75
N ALA A 508 -27.41 -37.62 -30.76
CA ALA A 508 -28.88 -37.38 -30.76
C ALA A 508 -29.31 -36.26 -29.79
N ARG A 509 -30.05 -35.26 -30.31
CA ARG A 509 -30.86 -34.34 -29.50
C ARG A 509 -32.16 -35.03 -29.10
N ARG A 510 -32.72 -34.70 -27.92
CA ARG A 510 -34.19 -34.54 -27.76
C ARG A 510 -34.53 -33.48 -26.71
N ARG A 511 -35.50 -32.62 -27.06
CA ARG A 511 -36.16 -31.63 -26.19
C ARG A 511 -37.62 -32.03 -26.02
N ARG A 512 -38.18 -31.90 -24.82
CA ARG A 512 -39.59 -31.64 -24.39
C ARG A 512 -39.65 -32.01 -22.88
N ALA A 513 -40.10 -31.23 -21.91
CA ALA A 513 -40.98 -30.05 -21.80
C ALA A 513 -42.51 -30.31 -21.77
N VAL A 514 -43.00 -30.69 -20.57
CA VAL A 514 -44.41 -30.76 -20.07
C VAL A 514 -44.24 -30.64 -18.52
N ARG A 515 -44.63 -29.59 -17.74
CA ARG A 515 -45.95 -29.00 -17.34
C ARG A 515 -46.98 -30.04 -16.86
N ALA A 516 -47.81 -29.88 -15.83
CA ALA A 516 -47.89 -28.95 -14.70
C ALA A 516 -48.97 -29.45 -13.70
N ALA A 517 -48.84 -29.13 -12.41
CA ALA A 517 -49.90 -29.00 -11.40
C ALA A 517 -49.26 -28.23 -10.22
N VAL A 518 -49.67 -27.05 -9.74
CA VAL A 518 -50.95 -26.32 -9.67
C VAL A 518 -51.91 -26.86 -8.60
N GLY A 519 -51.73 -26.36 -7.38
CA GLY A 519 -52.80 -26.01 -6.45
C GLY A 519 -52.65 -24.53 -6.11
N ARG A 520 -53.74 -23.74 -6.15
CA ARG A 520 -53.69 -22.26 -6.07
C ARG A 520 -54.95 -21.73 -5.36
N GLN A 521 -54.79 -20.55 -4.72
CA GLN A 521 -55.80 -19.49 -4.53
C GLN A 521 -56.80 -19.59 -3.33
N PRO A 522 -57.52 -18.49 -2.94
CA PRO A 522 -56.97 -17.13 -2.65
C PRO A 522 -57.73 -16.20 -1.63
N LEU A 523 -57.17 -15.00 -1.40
CA LEU A 523 -57.79 -13.64 -1.26
C LEU A 523 -58.57 -13.15 0.01
N CYS A 524 -58.04 -12.03 0.55
CA CYS A 524 -58.70 -10.77 1.00
C CYS A 524 -59.91 -10.72 1.97
N ARG A 525 -59.76 -9.92 3.06
CA ARG A 525 -60.48 -8.63 3.28
C ARG A 525 -60.08 -7.88 4.58
N ALA A 526 -60.30 -6.56 4.58
CA ALA A 526 -60.40 -5.63 5.73
C ALA A 526 -61.01 -4.30 5.22
N PRO A 527 -61.46 -3.35 6.07
CA PRO A 527 -62.29 -3.44 7.30
C PRO A 527 -63.61 -2.61 7.17
N PRO A 528 -64.44 -2.55 8.24
CA PRO A 528 -64.55 -1.31 9.08
C PRO A 528 -64.72 -1.63 10.59
N GLY A 529 -64.89 -0.69 11.54
CA GLY A 529 -64.72 0.78 11.53
C GLY A 529 -65.75 1.55 12.41
N ARG A 530 -65.31 2.60 13.14
CA ARG A 530 -66.06 3.51 14.07
C ARG A 530 -66.48 2.89 15.41
N ASP A 531 -66.49 3.58 16.56
CA ASP A 531 -66.01 4.92 16.98
C ASP A 531 -65.63 4.83 18.49
N ARG A 532 -65.19 5.83 19.29
CA ARG A 532 -65.39 7.30 19.35
C ARG A 532 -64.11 8.07 19.78
N GLN A 533 -64.27 9.38 19.98
CA GLN A 533 -63.37 10.39 20.57
C GLN A 533 -64.24 11.29 21.52
N PRO A 534 -63.79 12.43 22.11
CA PRO A 534 -62.45 12.94 22.46
C PRO A 534 -62.35 13.53 23.90
N GLY A 535 -61.18 14.06 24.31
CA GLY A 535 -61.04 14.87 25.54
C GLY A 535 -59.69 15.59 25.73
N ARG A 536 -59.70 16.92 25.55
CA ARG A 536 -58.70 17.97 25.92
C ARG A 536 -59.53 19.20 26.35
N PRO A 537 -59.04 20.23 27.10
CA PRO A 537 -57.69 20.82 27.05
C PRO A 537 -57.14 21.37 28.41
N GLY A 538 -56.14 22.26 28.35
CA GLY A 538 -55.53 23.01 29.48
C GLY A 538 -54.03 22.66 29.65
N ARG A 539 -53.04 23.57 29.58
CA ARG A 539 -52.95 25.03 29.39
C ARG A 539 -53.17 25.96 30.59
N GLU A 540 -52.41 25.69 31.64
CA GLU A 540 -51.79 26.61 32.63
C GLU A 540 -50.63 25.77 33.22
N ASP A 541 -49.47 26.27 33.64
CA ASP A 541 -49.16 27.59 34.20
C ASP A 541 -47.75 28.07 33.74
N ARG A 542 -47.62 29.38 33.53
CA ARG A 542 -46.35 30.11 33.51
C ARG A 542 -46.50 31.19 34.61
N ASP A 543 -45.83 31.01 35.75
CA ASP A 543 -45.00 32.03 36.39
C ASP A 543 -44.56 31.61 37.82
N ALA A 544 -43.40 30.93 37.90
CA ALA A 544 -42.68 30.79 39.16
C ALA A 544 -41.16 30.70 38.95
N ARG A 545 -40.44 31.67 39.53
CA ARG A 545 -39.02 31.58 39.92
C ARG A 545 -37.97 31.57 38.80
N ARG A 546 -37.91 32.68 38.05
CA ARG A 546 -36.63 33.41 37.94
C ARG A 546 -36.62 34.55 38.98
N ALA A 547 -35.42 34.95 39.41
CA ALA A 547 -35.12 36.11 40.27
C ALA A 547 -35.39 36.00 41.80
N ALA A 548 -34.55 35.22 42.48
CA ALA A 548 -33.79 35.72 43.64
C ALA A 548 -32.33 35.27 43.39
N ARG A 549 -31.44 36.15 42.90
CA ARG A 549 -30.66 37.14 43.67
C ARG A 549 -29.71 36.41 44.64
N ALA A 550 -28.44 36.28 44.27
CA ALA A 550 -27.38 37.29 44.40
C ALA A 550 -26.65 37.13 45.74
N GLY A 551 -25.46 36.54 45.64
CA GLY A 551 -24.44 36.28 46.65
C GLY A 551 -23.21 35.82 45.88
#